data_AF-A0A554JYV4-F1
#
_entry.id   AF-A0A554JYV4-F1
#
_cell.length_a   1.000
_cell.length_b   1.000
_cell.length_c   1.000
_cell.angle_alpha   90.00
_cell.angle_beta   90.00
_cell.angle_gamma   90.00
#
_symmetry.space_group_name_H-M   'P 1'
#
loop_
_entity.id
_entity.type
_entity.pdbx_description
1 polymer ?
#
loop_
_entity_poly.entity_id
_entity_poly.type
_entity_poly.pdbx_seq_one_letter_code
_entity_poly.pdbx_strand_id
1 'polypeptide(L)'
;MLHFAHRKRIHMIQVRTGIKISFIGTLIEAVGMGLDIMHHVDIGIESPEGLLTPFHGLIFAGFIINFIGVLLTLIFLRRRQEHPDNHNHQW
;
A
#
# COMPACT_ATOMS: atom_id res chain seq x y z
N MET A 1 11.61 5.58 -31.14
CA MET A 1 10.79 4.46 -30.64
C MET A 1 11.33 3.83 -29.34
N LEU A 2 12.63 3.50 -29.23
CA LEU A 2 13.20 2.87 -28.02
C LEU A 2 13.04 3.69 -26.72
N HIS A 3 13.24 5.01 -26.78
CA HIS A 3 13.20 5.88 -25.60
C HIS A 3 11.81 5.95 -24.94
N PHE A 4 10.76 5.87 -25.74
CA PHE A 4 9.37 5.86 -25.30
C PHE A 4 9.00 4.55 -24.58
N ALA A 5 9.36 3.41 -25.18
CA ALA A 5 9.12 2.10 -24.58
C ALA A 5 9.84 1.95 -23.23
N HIS A 6 11.03 2.54 -23.09
CA HIS A 6 11.79 2.55 -21.84
C HIS A 6 11.11 3.36 -20.73
N ARG A 7 10.65 4.60 -21.03
CA ARG A 7 9.92 5.42 -20.05
C ARG A 7 8.62 4.77 -19.57
N LYS A 8 7.84 4.21 -20.50
CA LYS A 8 6.60 3.48 -20.16
C LYS A 8 6.88 2.28 -19.26
N ARG A 9 7.98 1.54 -19.50
CA ARG A 9 8.39 0.40 -18.66
C ARG A 9 8.74 0.86 -17.23
N ILE A 10 9.49 1.95 -17.06
CA ILE A 10 9.87 2.47 -15.75
C ILE A 10 8.63 2.86 -14.93
N HIS A 11 7.68 3.58 -15.53
CA HIS A 11 6.45 3.95 -14.82
C HIS A 11 5.61 2.75 -14.39
N MET A 12 5.48 1.74 -15.25
CA MET A 12 4.80 0.50 -14.88
C MET A 12 5.49 -0.20 -13.71
N ILE A 13 6.82 -0.16 -13.64
CA ILE A 13 7.58 -0.70 -12.49
C ILE A 13 7.26 0.09 -11.23
N GLN A 14 7.26 1.43 -11.29
CA GLN A 14 6.96 2.29 -10.12
C GLN A 14 5.55 2.05 -9.57
N VAL A 15 4.53 2.03 -10.43
CA VAL A 15 3.14 1.73 -10.04
C VAL A 15 3.05 0.33 -9.40
N ARG A 16 3.68 -0.67 -10.02
CA ARG A 16 3.73 -2.03 -9.45
C ARG A 16 4.42 -2.07 -8.09
N THR A 17 5.47 -1.27 -7.88
CA THR A 17 6.15 -1.16 -6.58
C THR A 17 5.21 -0.58 -5.52
N GLY A 18 4.48 0.50 -5.81
CA GLY A 18 3.50 1.06 -4.88
C GLY A 18 2.42 0.05 -4.48
N ILE A 19 1.87 -0.67 -5.46
CA ILE A 19 0.87 -1.73 -5.23
C ILE A 19 1.46 -2.86 -4.37
N LYS A 20 2.70 -3.30 -4.64
CA LYS A 20 3.35 -4.34 -3.84
C LYS A 20 3.55 -3.91 -2.38
N ILE A 21 3.98 -2.67 -2.14
CA ILE A 21 4.12 -2.12 -0.79
C ILE A 21 2.77 -2.10 -0.09
N SER A 22 1.73 -1.64 -0.78
CA SER A 22 0.36 -1.62 -0.25
C SER A 22 -0.10 -3.02 0.17
N PHE A 23 0.09 -4.02 -0.70
CA PHE A 23 -0.26 -5.41 -0.44
C PHE A 23 0.49 -6.00 0.77
N ILE A 24 1.78 -5.69 0.93
CA ILE A 24 2.57 -6.10 2.11
C ILE A 24 1.99 -5.48 3.38
N GLY A 25 1.66 -4.19 3.36
CA GLY A 25 1.04 -3.51 4.50
C GLY A 25 -0.29 -4.15 4.90
N THR A 26 -1.16 -4.43 3.92
CA THR A 26 -2.43 -5.13 4.16
C THR A 26 -2.24 -6.52 4.75
N LEU A 27 -1.21 -7.28 4.31
CA LEU A 27 -0.93 -8.59 4.89
C LEU A 27 -0.48 -8.49 6.36
N ILE A 28 0.39 -7.52 6.68
CA ILE A 28 0.82 -7.26 8.06
C ILE A 28 -0.39 -6.88 8.93
N GLU A 29 -1.26 -6.01 8.42
CA GLU A 29 -2.48 -5.58 9.10
C GLU A 29 -3.42 -6.78 9.36
N ALA A 30 -3.62 -7.66 8.36
CA ALA A 30 -4.45 -8.85 8.49
C ALA A 30 -3.90 -9.84 9.54
N VAL A 31 -2.58 -10.03 9.59
CA VAL A 31 -1.93 -10.84 10.63
C VAL A 31 -2.12 -10.19 12.00
N GLY A 32 -1.94 -8.87 12.10
CA GLY A 32 -2.20 -8.12 13.33
C GLY A 32 -3.62 -8.28 13.83
N MET A 33 -4.63 -8.13 12.96
CA MET A 33 -6.03 -8.34 13.30
C MET A 33 -6.31 -9.77 13.76
N GLY A 34 -5.73 -10.77 13.08
CA GLY A 34 -5.89 -12.17 13.49
C GLY A 34 -5.35 -12.44 14.89
N LEU A 35 -4.15 -11.93 15.21
CA LEU A 35 -3.55 -12.07 16.52
C LEU A 35 -4.31 -11.30 17.61
N ASP A 36 -4.79 -10.10 17.30
CA ASP A 36 -5.58 -9.28 18.22
C ASP A 36 -6.93 -9.95 18.56
N ILE A 37 -7.60 -10.54 17.57
CA ILE A 37 -8.82 -11.33 17.79
C ILE A 37 -8.54 -12.53 18.69
N MET A 38 -7.49 -13.30 18.41
CA MET A 38 -7.11 -14.45 19.25
C MET A 38 -6.81 -14.01 20.69
N HIS A 39 -6.08 -12.90 20.84
CA HIS A 39 -5.77 -12.34 22.14
C HIS A 39 -7.02 -11.99 22.94
N HIS A 40 -7.97 -11.28 22.34
CA HIS A 40 -9.22 -10.90 22.98
C HIS A 40 -10.12 -12.10 23.31
N VAL A 41 -10.07 -13.16 22.51
CA VAL A 41 -10.78 -14.42 22.82
C VAL A 41 -10.14 -15.11 24.02
N ASP A 42 -8.81 -15.10 24.13
CA ASP A 42 -8.08 -15.81 25.20
C ASP A 42 -8.20 -15.10 26.56
N ILE A 43 -8.12 -13.77 26.61
CA ILE A 43 -8.19 -12.99 27.86
C ILE A 43 -9.62 -12.60 28.26
N GLY A 44 -10.59 -12.78 27.36
CA GLY A 44 -11.97 -12.34 27.51
C GLY A 44 -12.21 -10.92 27.02
N ILE A 45 -13.29 -10.74 26.25
CA ILE A 45 -13.69 -9.46 25.62
C ILE A 45 -13.97 -8.35 26.65
N GLU A 46 -14.27 -8.71 27.90
CA GLU A 46 -14.55 -7.76 29.00
C GLU A 46 -13.30 -7.32 29.78
N SER A 47 -12.12 -7.86 29.43
CA SER A 47 -10.83 -7.42 29.97
C SER A 47 -10.62 -5.93 29.65
N PRO A 48 -10.28 -5.06 30.62
CA PRO A 48 -10.03 -3.65 30.37
C PRO A 48 -8.69 -3.46 29.65
N GLU A 49 -8.68 -3.71 28.36
CA GLU A 49 -7.53 -3.47 27.49
C GLU A 49 -7.56 -2.05 26.92
N GLY A 50 -6.40 -1.40 26.89
CA GLY A 50 -6.23 -0.12 26.22
C GLY A 50 -5.98 -0.30 24.72
N LEU A 51 -6.21 0.77 23.95
CA LEU A 51 -5.98 0.83 22.48
C LEU A 51 -4.54 0.51 22.03
N LEU A 52 -3.58 0.43 22.95
CA LEU A 52 -2.14 0.28 22.67
C LEU A 52 -1.62 -1.10 23.12
N THR A 53 -2.20 -2.18 22.58
CA THR A 53 -1.59 -3.51 22.70
C THR A 53 -0.51 -3.70 21.64
N PRO A 54 0.44 -4.64 21.81
CA PRO A 54 1.41 -4.97 20.77
C PRO A 54 0.76 -5.37 19.43
N PHE A 55 -0.41 -6.01 19.48
CA PHE A 55 -1.15 -6.41 18.28
C PHE A 55 -1.79 -5.21 17.58
N HIS A 56 -2.36 -4.26 18.33
CA HIS A 56 -2.77 -2.96 17.79
C HIS A 56 -1.58 -2.23 17.14
N GLY A 57 -0.39 -2.27 17.76
CA GLY A 57 0.83 -1.73 17.17
C GLY A 57 1.17 -2.36 15.82
N LEU A 58 1.00 -3.68 15.67
CA LEU A 58 1.21 -4.39 14.42
C LEU A 58 0.17 -4.00 13.35
N ILE A 59 -1.09 -3.85 13.75
CA ILE A 59 -2.17 -3.36 12.87
C ILE A 59 -1.83 -1.96 12.36
N PHE A 60 -1.46 -1.03 13.25
CA PHE A 60 -1.06 0.32 12.86
C PHE A 60 0.15 0.35 11.92
N ALA A 61 1.16 -0.50 12.17
CA ALA A 61 2.31 -0.61 11.29
C ALA A 61 1.91 -1.08 9.88
N GLY A 62 1.06 -2.12 9.79
CA GLY A 62 0.51 -2.59 8.53
C GLY A 62 -0.27 -1.52 7.79
N PHE A 63 -1.15 -0.80 8.50
CA PHE A 63 -1.92 0.31 7.97
C PHE A 63 -1.02 1.42 7.40
N ILE A 64 0.03 1.84 8.12
CA ILE A 64 0.95 2.90 7.65
C ILE A 64 1.69 2.45 6.38
N ILE A 65 2.18 1.21 6.34
CA ILE A 65 2.86 0.65 5.16
C ILE A 65 1.88 0.62 3.98
N ASN A 66 0.64 0.16 4.22
CA ASN A 66 -0.40 0.13 3.21
C ASN A 66 -0.67 1.52 2.63
N PHE A 67 -0.91 2.49 3.51
CA PHE A 67 -1.19 3.87 3.17
C PHE A 67 -0.07 4.50 2.33
N ILE A 68 1.19 4.30 2.71
CA ILE A 68 2.35 4.76 1.92
C ILE A 68 2.34 4.12 0.52
N GLY A 69 2.08 2.82 0.42
CA GLY A 69 1.98 2.12 -0.87
C GLY A 69 0.88 2.71 -1.79
N VAL A 70 -0.29 3.01 -1.22
CA VAL A 70 -1.40 3.65 -1.93
C VAL A 70 -1.01 5.06 -2.40
N LEU A 71 -0.41 5.88 -1.52
CA LEU A 71 0.02 7.23 -1.87
C LEU A 71 1.05 7.23 -3.01
N LEU A 72 2.06 6.35 -2.93
CA LEU A 72 3.05 6.20 -4.00
C LEU A 72 2.39 5.81 -5.32
N THR A 73 1.45 4.86 -5.29
CA THR A 73 0.71 4.42 -6.47
C THR A 73 -0.06 5.58 -7.11
N LEU A 74 -0.77 6.39 -6.30
CA LEU A 74 -1.50 7.56 -6.78
C LEU A 74 -0.57 8.62 -7.36
N ILE A 75 0.57 8.91 -6.71
CA ILE A 75 1.57 9.86 -7.20
C ILE A 75 2.13 9.41 -8.55
N PHE A 76 2.47 8.13 -8.71
CA PHE A 76 3.00 7.60 -9.96
C PHE A 76 1.96 7.61 -11.08
N LEU A 77 0.69 7.32 -10.77
CA LEU A 77 -0.41 7.41 -11.74
C LEU A 77 -0.66 8.86 -12.17
N ARG A 78 -0.66 9.80 -11.23
CA ARG A 78 -0.85 11.23 -11.52
C ARG A 78 0.25 11.79 -12.42
N ARG A 79 1.52 11.48 -12.13
CA ARG A 79 2.66 11.92 -12.96
C ARG A 79 2.55 11.44 -14.42
N ARG A 80 1.94 10.28 -14.65
CA ARG A 80 1.64 9.77 -16.00
C ARG A 80 0.57 10.60 -16.72
N GLN A 81 -0.39 11.15 -16.00
CA GLN A 81 -1.48 11.96 -16.58
C GLN A 81 -1.05 13.39 -16.90
N GLU A 82 -0.11 13.97 -16.15
CA GLU A 82 0.42 15.33 -16.38
C GLU A 82 1.42 15.37 -17.55
N HIS A 83 2.07 14.26 -17.85
CA HIS A 83 2.88 14.06 -19.06
C HIS A 83 2.33 12.91 -19.89
N PRO A 84 1.11 13.04 -20.47
CA PRO A 84 0.69 12.11 -21.50
C PRO A 84 1.64 12.37 -22.65
N ASP A 85 2.61 11.48 -22.86
CA ASP A 85 3.54 11.56 -23.99
C ASP A 85 2.74 12.03 -25.22
N ASN A 86 3.11 13.20 -25.77
CA ASN A 86 2.38 13.90 -26.82
C ASN A 86 2.05 12.93 -27.97
N HIS A 87 0.83 12.39 -27.93
CA HIS A 87 0.28 11.47 -28.93
C HIS A 87 -0.58 12.23 -29.95
N ASN A 88 -0.29 13.51 -30.17
CA ASN A 88 -0.88 14.31 -31.24
C ASN A 88 0.20 14.88 -32.16
N HIS A 89 0.82 14.02 -32.96
CA HIS A 89 1.21 14.38 -34.32
C HIS A 89 0.85 13.18 -35.21
N GLN A 90 -0.14 13.36 -36.08
CA GLN A 90 0.08 13.50 -37.54
C GLN A 90 0.79 12.23 -38.03
N TRP A 91 0.12 11.26 -38.65
CA TRP A 91 -0.76 11.33 -39.84
C TRP A 91 -1.76 10.17 -39.80
#